data_AF-A0A7L4ZZG2-F1
#
_entry.id   AF-A0A7L4ZZG2-F1
#
_cell.length_a   1.000
_cell.length_b   1.000
_cell.length_c   1.000
_cell.angle_alpha   90.00
_cell.angle_beta   90.00
_cell.angle_gamma   90.00
#
_symmetry.space_group_name_H-M   'P 1'
#
loop_
_entity.id
_entity.type
_entity.pdbx_description
1 polymer ?
#
loop_
_entity_poly.entity_id
_entity_poly.type
_entity_poly.pdbx_seq_one_letter_code
_entity_poly.pdbx_strand_id
1 'polypeptide(L)'
;MIIKTLLIFFLVATLLRMVLPLLMRWLLTTFVRKQMERGGVRFDPRAAPFGAPPPPNPGPEGKVRVDYVPPAAKPRRAEEFRGGDYVDFEEVK
;
A
#
# COMPACT_ATOMS: atom_id res chain seq x y z
N MET A 1 -23.95 -37.40 32.20
CA MET A 1 -22.58 -37.24 31.66
C MET A 1 -22.50 -36.25 30.51
N ILE A 2 -23.42 -36.29 29.53
CA ILE A 2 -23.41 -35.47 28.30
C ILE A 2 -23.46 -33.95 28.58
N ILE A 3 -24.27 -33.48 29.54
CA ILE A 3 -24.35 -32.05 29.87
C ILE A 3 -23.02 -31.51 30.38
N LYS A 4 -22.30 -32.31 31.19
CA LYS A 4 -21.01 -31.95 31.76
C LYS A 4 -19.94 -31.82 30.66
N THR A 5 -19.94 -32.74 29.69
CA THR A 5 -19.02 -32.67 28.53
C THR A 5 -19.33 -31.49 27.62
N LEU A 6 -20.61 -31.16 27.40
CA LEU A 6 -21.00 -29.98 26.61
C LEU A 6 -20.56 -28.68 27.28
N LEU A 7 -20.68 -28.59 28.61
CA LEU A 7 -20.29 -27.40 29.37
C LEU A 7 -18.77 -27.20 29.37
N ILE A 8 -18.00 -28.29 29.52
CA ILE A 8 -16.54 -28.26 29.41
C ILE A 8 -16.13 -27.85 27.99
N PHE A 9 -16.73 -28.44 26.96
CA PHE A 9 -16.43 -28.11 25.58
C PHE A 9 -16.74 -26.64 25.26
N PHE A 10 -17.88 -26.14 25.73
CA PHE A 10 -18.25 -24.73 25.58
C PHE A 10 -17.20 -23.81 26.23
N LEU A 11 -16.80 -24.11 27.48
CA LEU A 11 -15.81 -23.32 28.20
C LEU A 11 -14.45 -23.31 27.48
N VAL A 12 -14.00 -24.48 27.01
CA VAL A 12 -12.75 -24.64 26.25
C VAL A 12 -12.83 -23.91 24.92
N ALA A 13 -13.94 -24.00 24.19
CA ALA A 13 -14.13 -23.32 22.92
C ALA A 13 -14.13 -21.78 23.09
N THR A 14 -14.78 -21.26 24.14
CA THR A 14 -14.75 -19.83 24.46
C THR A 14 -13.35 -19.37 24.83
N LEU A 15 -12.63 -20.14 25.66
CA LEU A 15 -11.25 -19.83 26.03
C LEU A 15 -10.33 -19.84 24.81
N LEU A 16 -10.42 -20.88 23.97
CA LEU A 16 -9.68 -20.96 22.72
C LEU A 16 -9.98 -19.77 21.81
N ARG A 17 -11.23 -19.34 21.71
CA ARG A 17 -11.58 -18.16 20.91
C ARG A 17 -10.94 -16.87 21.42
N MET A 18 -10.74 -16.72 22.73
CA MET A 18 -10.02 -15.58 23.30
C MET A 18 -8.50 -15.71 23.14
N VAL A 19 -7.96 -16.92 23.27
CA VAL A 19 -6.51 -17.16 23.28
C VAL A 19 -5.92 -17.27 21.87
N LEU A 20 -6.64 -17.85 20.90
CA LEU A 20 -6.21 -17.99 19.50
C LEU A 20 -5.70 -16.68 18.88
N PRO A 21 -6.47 -15.57 18.89
CA PRO A 21 -6.02 -14.34 18.25
C PRO A 21 -4.78 -13.75 18.94
N LEU A 22 -4.63 -13.95 20.25
CA LEU A 22 -3.47 -13.50 21.00
C LEU A 22 -2.22 -14.31 20.63
N LEU A 23 -2.34 -15.64 20.62
CA LEU A 23 -1.25 -16.53 20.20
C LEU A 23 -0.85 -16.28 18.75
N MET A 24 -1.82 -16.09 17.85
CA MET A 24 -1.57 -15.80 16.44
C MET A 24 -0.76 -14.51 16.26
N ARG A 25 -1.14 -13.44 16.97
CA ARG A 25 -0.38 -12.17 16.95
C ARG A 25 1.04 -12.37 17.45
N TRP A 26 1.22 -13.14 18.52
CA TRP A 26 2.54 -13.40 19.08
C TRP A 26 3.42 -14.25 18.15
N LEU A 27 2.85 -15.29 17.54
CA LEU A 27 3.54 -16.13 16.57
C LEU A 27 3.92 -15.34 15.31
N LEU A 28 3.01 -14.51 14.79
CA LEU A 28 3.28 -13.70 13.60
C LEU A 28 4.35 -12.64 13.86
N THR A 29 4.29 -11.94 14.99
CA THR A 29 5.30 -10.92 15.34
C THR A 29 6.69 -11.54 15.52
N THR A 30 6.79 -12.68 16.20
CA THR A 30 8.06 -13.39 16.38
C THR A 30 8.59 -13.94 15.06
N PHE A 31 7.72 -14.48 14.21
CA PHE A 31 8.08 -14.98 12.89
C PHE A 31 8.56 -13.86 11.94
N VAL A 32 7.80 -12.76 11.86
CA VAL A 32 8.14 -11.59 11.03
C VAL A 32 9.47 -10.99 11.49
N ARG A 33 9.67 -10.80 12.80
CA ARG A 33 10.95 -10.31 13.33
C ARG A 33 12.13 -11.17 12.86
N LYS A 34 11.97 -12.50 12.92
CA LYS A 34 13.01 -13.45 12.49
C LYS A 34 13.22 -13.46 10.97
N GLN A 35 12.19 -13.18 10.18
CA GLN A 35 12.29 -13.02 8.72
C GLN A 35 12.99 -11.71 8.34
N MET A 36 12.69 -10.61 9.03
CA MET A 36 13.32 -9.30 8.79
C MET A 36 14.82 -9.32 9.09
N GLU A 37 15.24 -10.00 10.16
CA GLU A 37 16.67 -10.17 10.51
C GLU A 37 17.45 -10.97 9.45
N ARG A 38 16.76 -11.79 8.64
CA ARG A 38 17.35 -12.61 7.57
C ARG A 38 17.18 -12.01 6.16
N GLY A 39 16.74 -10.76 6.06
CA GLY A 39 16.58 -10.03 4.79
C GLY A 39 15.26 -10.30 4.05
N GLY A 40 14.29 -10.95 4.69
CA GLY A 40 12.98 -11.23 4.10
C GLY A 40 11.97 -10.09 4.30
N VAL A 41 11.36 -9.69 3.18
CA VAL A 41 10.14 -8.87 2.97
C VAL A 41 9.73 -7.97 4.16
N ARG A 42 9.92 -6.65 3.97
CA ARG A 42 9.36 -5.61 4.84
C ARG A 42 7.84 -5.57 4.66
N PHE A 43 7.10 -6.16 5.59
CA PHE A 43 5.65 -5.97 5.67
C PHE A 43 5.38 -4.55 6.20
N ASP A 44 4.94 -3.66 5.33
CA ASP A 44 4.49 -2.32 5.71
C ASP A 44 3.07 -2.42 6.28
N PRO A 45 2.85 -2.18 7.58
CA PRO A 45 1.52 -2.25 8.19
C PRO A 45 0.56 -1.16 7.66
N ARG A 46 1.04 -0.24 6.82
CA ARG A 46 0.23 0.79 6.16
C ARG A 46 -0.32 0.34 4.79
N ALA A 47 0.09 -0.81 4.27
CA ALA A 47 -0.45 -1.38 3.04
C ALA A 47 -1.79 -2.09 3.31
N ALA A 48 -2.86 -1.30 3.44
CA ALA A 48 -4.21 -1.84 3.36
C ALA A 48 -4.42 -2.50 1.98
N PRO A 49 -5.08 -3.67 1.88
CA PRO A 49 -5.25 -4.38 0.59
C PRO A 49 -6.04 -3.58 -0.45
N PHE A 50 -6.85 -2.62 0.00
CA PHE A 50 -7.56 -1.64 -0.82
C PHE A 50 -7.66 -0.34 0.00
N GLY A 51 -6.60 0.47 -0.04
CA GLY A 51 -6.59 1.77 0.63
C GLY A 51 -5.63 2.70 -0.09
N ALA A 52 -6.08 3.93 -0.33
CA ALA A 52 -5.38 4.98 -1.05
C ALA A 52 -3.88 5.07 -0.67
N PRO A 53 -3.00 5.47 -1.63
CA PRO A 53 -1.57 5.57 -1.39
C PRO A 53 -1.27 6.39 -0.12
N PRO A 54 -0.31 5.97 0.71
CA PRO A 54 0.03 6.69 1.93
C PRO A 54 0.40 8.15 1.58
N PRO A 55 -0.03 9.13 2.38
CA PRO A 55 0.34 10.52 2.14
C PRO A 55 1.87 10.62 2.16
N PRO A 56 2.48 11.34 1.19
CA PRO A 56 3.93 11.47 1.13
C PRO A 56 4.44 12.06 2.44
N ASN A 57 5.41 11.39 3.04
CA ASN A 57 6.12 11.89 4.21
C ASN A 57 6.70 13.27 3.85
N PRO A 58 6.41 14.36 4.62
CA PRO A 58 7.04 15.64 4.39
C PRO A 58 8.52 15.49 4.76
N GLY A 59 9.34 15.16 3.76
CA GLY A 59 10.78 15.32 3.84
C GLY A 59 11.12 16.79 4.13
N PRO A 60 12.37 17.08 4.53
CA PRO A 60 12.81 18.46 4.80
C PRO A 60 12.40 19.38 3.64
N GLU A 61 11.77 20.51 3.99
CA GLU A 61 11.21 21.48 3.05
C GLU A 61 12.20 21.77 1.92
N GLY A 62 11.77 21.58 0.67
CA GLY A 62 12.57 21.85 -0.53
C GLY A 62 13.29 20.67 -1.18
N LYS A 63 13.14 19.43 -0.70
CA LYS A 63 13.70 18.24 -1.38
C LYS A 63 12.60 17.33 -1.96
N VAL A 64 12.40 17.41 -3.27
CA VAL A 64 11.57 16.46 -4.03
C VAL A 64 12.34 15.14 -4.19
N ARG A 65 11.83 14.05 -3.61
CA ARG A 65 12.35 12.70 -3.85
C ARG A 65 11.64 12.11 -5.07
N VAL A 66 12.42 11.81 -6.12
CA VAL A 66 11.94 11.10 -7.31
C VAL A 66 12.53 9.70 -7.25
N ASP A 67 11.70 8.72 -6.89
CA ASP A 67 12.15 7.33 -6.70
C ASP A 67 12.39 6.59 -8.03
N TYR A 68 11.89 7.13 -9.15
CA TYR A 68 12.10 6.53 -10.46
C TYR A 68 11.97 7.58 -11.56
N VAL A 69 13.01 7.69 -12.40
CA VAL A 69 12.96 8.44 -13.66
C VAL A 69 12.95 7.41 -14.77
N PRO A 70 11.83 7.19 -15.47
CA PRO A 70 11.81 6.27 -16.59
C PRO A 70 12.78 6.75 -17.69
N PRO A 71 13.45 5.83 -18.41
CA PRO A 71 14.29 6.20 -19.53
C PRO A 71 13.41 6.90 -20.57
N ALA A 72 13.66 8.20 -20.79
CA ALA A 72 12.95 8.96 -21.81
C ALA A 72 13.23 8.30 -23.16
N ALA A 73 12.20 7.70 -23.77
CA ALA A 73 12.24 7.38 -25.19
C ALA A 73 12.66 8.67 -25.90
N LYS A 74 13.75 8.60 -26.68
CA LYS A 74 14.36 9.75 -27.38
C LYS A 74 13.25 10.67 -27.89
N PRO A 75 13.27 11.98 -27.61
CA PRO A 75 12.29 12.88 -28.17
C PRO A 75 12.41 12.75 -29.70
N ARG A 76 11.40 12.18 -30.35
CA ARG A 76 11.19 12.43 -31.77
C ARG A 76 11.11 13.94 -31.85
N ARG A 77 12.09 14.56 -32.52
CA ARG A 77 12.05 15.99 -32.86
C ARG A 77 10.62 16.28 -33.26
N ALA A 78 10.00 17.27 -32.63
CA ALA A 78 8.71 17.77 -33.05
C ALA A 78 8.83 18.04 -34.55
N GLU A 79 8.22 17.18 -35.36
CA GLU A 79 8.00 17.48 -36.77
C GLU A 79 7.16 18.75 -36.73
N GLU A 80 7.72 19.82 -37.30
CA GLU A 80 7.09 21.14 -37.40
C GLU A 80 5.61 20.96 -37.71
N PHE A 81 4.76 21.27 -36.73
CA PHE A 81 3.34 21.37 -36.96
C PHE A 81 3.14 22.56 -37.90
N ARG A 82 3.03 22.26 -39.21
CA ARG A 82 2.64 23.23 -40.23
C ARG A 82 1.13 23.45 -40.10
N GLY A 83 0.72 24.13 -39.04
CA GLY A 83 -0.62 24.67 -38.90
C GLY A 83 -0.83 25.70 -40.01
N GLY A 84 -1.85 25.50 -40.83
CA GLY A 84 -2.19 26.39 -41.94
C GLY A 84 -2.60 27.79 -41.47
N ASP A 85 -2.76 28.70 -42.44
CA ASP A 85 -2.96 30.12 -42.18
C ASP A 85 -4.27 30.39 -41.42
N TYR A 86 -4.13 31.05 -40.27
CA TYR A 86 -5.27 31.52 -39.47
C TYR A 86 -5.76 32.84 -40.08
N VAL A 87 -7.07 32.93 -40.31
CA VAL A 87 -7.72 34.18 -40.75
C VAL A 87 -8.30 34.85 -39.51
N ASP A 88 -7.86 36.08 -39.25
CA ASP A 88 -8.41 36.89 -38.15
C ASP A 88 -9.82 37.34 -38.51
N PHE A 89 -10.80 36.99 -37.67
CA PHE A 89 -12.18 37.43 -37.83
C PHE A 89 -12.36 38.77 -37.12
N GLU A 90 -12.70 39.81 -37.87
CA GLU A 90 -13.07 41.10 -37.31
C GLU A 90 -14.47 40.98 -36.69
N GLU A 91 -14.55 41.04 -35.37
CA GLU A 91 -15.80 40.94 -34.60
C GLU A 91 -16.66 42.18 -34.87
N VAL A 92 -17.71 42.01 -35.68
CA VAL A 92 -18.66 43.09 -35.97
C VAL A 92 -19.47 43.38 -34.71
N LYS A 93 -19.29 44.60 -34.17
CA LYS A 93 -19.88 45.12 -32.94
C LYS A 93 -21.34 45.54 -33.08
#